data_AF-A0A2N0QPM9-F1
#
_entry.id   AF-A0A2N0QPM9-F1
#
_cell.length_a   1.000
_cell.length_b   1.000
_cell.length_c   1.000
_cell.angle_alpha   90.00
_cell.angle_beta   90.00
_cell.angle_gamma   90.00
#
_symmetry.space_group_name_H-M   'P 1'
#
loop_
_entity.id
_entity.type
_entity.pdbx_description
1 polymer ?
#
loop_
_entity_poly.entity_id
_entity_poly.type
_entity_poly.pdbx_seq_one_letter_code
_entity_poly.pdbx_strand_id
1 'polypeptide(L)' 'MEIVEILEKDSRIAINDLAKMVGLTAEETEQSIKKLEDNKIIVKYISIVDWTKVEEHPGVRAMIDVKVTPKRGNLSFQ' A
#
# COMPACT_ATOMS: atom_id res chain seq x y z
N MET A 1 18.27 0.14 -1.22
CA MET A 1 16.81 0.40 -1.11
C MET A 1 16.12 0.50 -2.47
N GLU A 2 16.87 0.47 -3.59
CA GLU A 2 16.33 0.61 -4.96
C GLU A 2 15.20 -0.36 -5.31
N ILE A 3 15.24 -1.62 -4.81
CA ILE A 3 14.15 -2.59 -5.05
C ILE A 3 12.79 -2.03 -4.61
N VAL A 4 12.71 -1.36 -3.46
CA VAL A 4 11.46 -0.81 -2.94
C VAL A 4 10.99 0.37 -3.79
N GLU A 5 11.91 1.26 -4.19
CA GLU A 5 11.59 2.41 -5.05
C GLU A 5 11.07 1.98 -6.43
N ILE A 6 11.61 0.89 -6.97
CA ILE A 6 11.15 0.33 -8.25
C ILE A 6 9.76 -0.30 -8.06
N LEU A 7 9.58 -1.13 -7.02
CA LEU A 7 8.30 -1.78 -6.73
C LEU A 7 7.18 -0.79 -6.35
N GLU A 8 7.52 0.36 -5.79
CA GLU A 8 6.57 1.45 -5.53
C GLU A 8 5.99 2.02 -6.83
N LYS A 9 6.84 2.18 -7.85
CA LYS A 9 6.45 2.71 -9.16
C LYS A 9 5.77 1.66 -10.03
N ASP A 10 6.33 0.46 -10.05
CA ASP A 10 5.79 -0.69 -10.78
C ASP A 10 6.04 -1.98 -10.00
N SER A 11 5.00 -2.39 -9.27
CA SER A 11 5.00 -3.65 -8.52
C SER A 11 4.82 -4.89 -9.40
N ARG A 12 4.51 -4.74 -10.68
CA ARG A 12 4.28 -5.84 -11.64
C ARG A 12 5.46 -6.10 -12.54
N ILE A 13 6.59 -5.42 -12.33
CA ILE A 13 7.84 -5.67 -13.05
C ILE A 13 8.27 -7.13 -12.91
N ALA A 14 8.75 -7.73 -14.00
CA ALA A 14 9.29 -9.08 -13.95
C ALA A 14 10.56 -9.13 -13.09
N ILE A 15 10.68 -10.13 -12.23
CA ILE A 15 11.83 -10.29 -11.32
C ILE A 15 13.16 -10.27 -12.09
N ASN A 16 13.22 -10.88 -13.28
CA ASN A 16 14.41 -10.87 -14.12
C ASN A 16 14.82 -9.48 -14.59
N ASP A 17 13.86 -8.58 -14.86
CA ASP A 17 14.16 -7.23 -15.30
C ASP A 17 14.46 -6.32 -14.11
N LEU A 18 13.76 -6.50 -13.00
CA LEU A 18 14.11 -5.88 -11.72
C LEU A 18 15.55 -6.22 -11.31
N ALA A 19 15.93 -7.50 -11.40
CA ALA A 19 17.26 -8.00 -11.10
C ALA A 19 18.35 -7.32 -11.96
N LYS A 20 18.10 -7.16 -13.27
CA LYS A 20 18.99 -6.40 -14.17
C LYS A 20 19.10 -4.93 -13.79
N MET A 21 18.01 -4.31 -13.36
CA MET A 21 18.00 -2.90 -12.95
C MET A 21 18.82 -2.66 -11.67
N VAL A 22 18.74 -3.58 -10.70
CA VAL A 22 19.49 -3.47 -9.43
C VAL A 22 20.84 -4.17 -9.45
N GLY A 23 21.22 -4.79 -10.58
CA GLY A 23 22.50 -5.49 -10.74
C GLY A 23 22.64 -6.78 -9.92
N LEU A 24 21.52 -7.41 -9.55
CA LEU A 24 21.49 -8.66 -8.78
C LEU A 24 21.08 -9.83 -9.68
N THR A 25 21.25 -11.06 -9.17
CA THR A 25 20.65 -12.24 -9.80
C THR A 25 19.14 -12.29 -9.51
N ALA A 26 18.39 -13.04 -10.34
CA ALA A 26 16.96 -13.23 -10.13
C ALA A 26 16.65 -13.85 -8.75
N GLU A 27 17.47 -14.80 -8.33
CA GLU A 27 17.32 -15.53 -7.07
C GLU A 27 17.59 -14.62 -5.84
N GLU A 28 18.65 -13.80 -5.89
CA GLU A 28 18.92 -12.80 -4.85
C GLU A 28 17.84 -11.73 -4.77
N THR A 29 17.29 -11.33 -5.92
CA THR A 29 16.20 -10.36 -6.00
C THR A 29 14.93 -10.92 -5.35
N GLU A 30 14.57 -12.16 -5.67
CA GLU A 30 13.42 -12.86 -5.08
C GLU A 30 13.58 -13.02 -3.56
N GLN A 31 14.76 -13.46 -3.08
CA GLN A 31 15.04 -13.55 -1.65
C GLN A 31 14.96 -12.18 -0.95
N SER A 32 15.41 -11.12 -1.61
CA SER A 32 15.34 -9.76 -1.08
C SER A 32 13.91 -9.28 -0.97
N ILE A 33 13.08 -9.50 -1.99
CA ILE A 33 11.64 -9.18 -1.96
C ILE A 33 10.97 -9.94 -0.82
N LYS A 34 11.21 -11.25 -0.72
CA LYS A 34 10.63 -12.07 0.34
C LYS A 34 11.02 -11.58 1.74
N LYS A 35 12.29 -11.22 1.94
CA LYS A 35 12.74 -10.60 3.21
C LYS A 35 12.02 -9.27 3.48
N LEU A 36 11.74 -8.47 2.46
CA LEU A 36 11.01 -7.21 2.61
C LEU A 36 9.54 -7.47 2.99
N GLU A 37 8.92 -8.50 2.44
CA GLU A 37 7.56 -8.93 2.79
C GLU A 37 7.49 -9.52 4.20
N ASP A 38 8.41 -10.42 4.55
CA ASP A 38 8.49 -11.07 5.87
C ASP A 38 8.69 -10.04 6.99
N ASN A 39 9.52 -9.03 6.74
CA ASN A 39 9.75 -7.92 7.66
C ASN A 39 8.64 -6.86 7.64
N LYS A 40 7.56 -7.07 6.86
CA LYS A 40 6.46 -6.12 6.66
C LYS A 40 6.90 -4.73 6.20
N ILE A 41 8.01 -4.66 5.47
CA ILE A 41 8.43 -3.45 4.76
C ILE A 41 7.54 -3.29 3.52
N ILE A 42 7.31 -4.39 2.80
CA ILE A 42 6.24 -4.49 1.79
C ILE A 42 5.01 -5.07 2.49
N VAL A 43 3.99 -4.24 2.69
CA VAL A 43 2.79 -4.64 3.43
C VAL A 43 1.70 -5.20 2.51
N LYS A 44 1.55 -4.63 1.31
CA LYS A 44 0.58 -5.06 0.29
C LYS A 44 0.87 -4.42 -1.06
N TYR A 45 0.42 -5.08 -2.11
CA TYR A 45 0.35 -4.54 -3.46
C TYR A 45 -1.06 -4.01 -3.73
N ILE A 46 -1.18 -2.76 -4.17
CA ILE A 46 -2.48 -2.09 -4.39
C ILE A 46 -2.70 -1.94 -5.90
N SER A 47 -3.90 -2.29 -6.36
CA SER A 47 -4.37 -1.95 -7.71
C SER A 47 -5.33 -0.77 -7.66
N ILE A 48 -5.11 0.22 -8.51
CA ILE A 48 -6.05 1.33 -8.72
C ILE A 48 -7.07 0.87 -9.75
N VAL A 49 -8.32 0.73 -9.34
CA VAL A 49 -9.43 0.26 -10.17
C VAL A 49 -10.40 1.41 -10.44
N ASP A 50 -10.73 1.62 -11.71
CA ASP A 50 -11.80 2.52 -12.13
C ASP A 50 -13.16 1.80 -12.02
N TRP A 51 -13.78 1.94 -10.85
CA TRP A 51 -15.07 1.33 -10.54
C TRP A 51 -16.23 1.86 -11.41
N THR A 52 -16.06 2.96 -12.16
CA THR A 52 -17.11 3.44 -13.08
C THR A 52 -17.30 2.51 -14.28
N LYS A 53 -16.28 1.70 -14.59
CA LYS A 53 -16.27 0.74 -15.71
C LYS A 53 -16.61 -0.69 -15.27
N VAL A 54 -16.92 -0.89 -14.00
CA VAL A 54 -17.26 -2.21 -13.44
C VAL A 54 -18.76 -2.22 -13.21
N GLU A 55 -19.51 -2.83 -14.14
CA GLU A 55 -20.99 -2.83 -14.16
C GLU A 55 -21.63 -3.47 -12.92
N GLU A 56 -20.89 -4.30 -12.19
CA GLU A 56 -21.39 -5.08 -11.04
C GLU A 56 -21.36 -4.33 -9.69
N HIS A 57 -20.89 -3.08 -9.67
CA HIS A 57 -20.85 -2.30 -8.43
C HIS A 57 -21.80 -1.09 -8.49
N PRO A 58 -23.03 -1.18 -7.95
CA PRO A 58 -23.80 -0.01 -7.56
C PRO A 58 -23.10 0.63 -6.35
N GLY A 59 -22.05 1.40 -6.64
CA GLY A 59 -21.21 2.04 -5.64
C GLY A 59 -21.94 3.17 -4.95
N VAL A 60 -22.75 2.86 -3.93
CA VAL A 60 -23.31 3.87 -3.03
C VAL A 60 -22.17 4.37 -2.14
N ARG A 61 -21.54 5.47 -2.55
CA ARG A 61 -20.59 6.21 -1.72
C ARG A 61 -21.36 7.24 -0.89
N ALA A 62 -21.57 6.97 0.38
CA ALA A 62 -22.09 7.95 1.33
C ALA A 62 -20.93 8.63 2.06
N MET A 63 -20.90 9.97 2.03
CA MET A 63 -19.95 10.76 2.79
C MET A 63 -20.62 11.19 4.09
N ILE A 64 -20.04 10.79 5.23
CA ILE A 64 -20.52 11.21 6.55
C ILE A 64 -19.58 12.32 7.05
N ASP A 65 -20.08 13.55 7.05
CA ASP A 65 -19.37 14.70 7.61
C ASP A 65 -19.79 14.87 9.08
N VAL A 66 -18.84 14.70 10.02
CA VAL A 66 -19.13 14.75 11.46
C VAL A 66 -18.38 15.93 12.09
N LYS A 67 -19.13 16.94 12.49
CA LYS A 67 -18.62 18.06 13.30
C LYS A 67 -18.70 17.71 14.79
N VAL A 68 -17.60 17.26 15.37
CA VAL A 68 -17.50 17.03 16.82
C VAL A 68 -17.10 18.30 17.56
N THR A 69 -17.87 18.66 18.59
CA THR A 69 -17.44 19.64 19.60
C THR A 69 -16.91 18.84 20.80
N PRO A 70 -15.64 18.97 21.19
CA PRO A 70 -15.12 18.25 22.35
C PRO A 70 -15.84 18.73 23.61
N LYS A 71 -16.63 17.86 24.24
CA LYS A 71 -17.16 18.13 25.58
C LYS A 71 -16.01 17.95 26.59
N ARG A 72 -15.51 19.06 27.14
CA ARG A 72 -14.70 19.03 28.37
C ARG A 72 -15.60 18.56 29.51
N GLY A 73 -15.33 17.37 30.04
CA GLY A 73 -15.90 16.95 31.32
C GLY A 73 -15.42 17.91 32.41
N ASN A 74 -16.36 18.45 33.18
CA ASN A 74 -16.04 19.19 34.40
C ASN A 74 -15.42 18.21 35.40
N LEU A 75 -14.10 18.19 35.47
CA LEU A 75 -13.39 17.69 36.66
C LEU A 75 -13.38 18.83 37.67
N SER A 76 -14.46 18.91 38.44
CA SER A 76 -14.45 19.59 39.74
C SER A 76 -13.52 18.82 40.66
N PHE A 77 -12.32 19.35 40.87
CA PHE A 77 -11.53 19.03 42.05
C PHE A 77 -12.05 19.89 43.19
N GLN A 78 -12.36 19.21 44.29
CA GLN A 78 -12.83 19.75 45.55
C GLN A 78 -11.74 20.58 46.25
#